data_AF-A0A9P5IY44-F1
#
_entry.id   AF-A0A9P5IY44-F1
#
_cell.length_a   1.000
_cell.length_b   1.000
_cell.length_c   1.000
_cell.angle_alpha   90.00
_cell.angle_beta   90.00
_cell.angle_gamma   90.00
#
_symmetry.space_group_name_H-M   'P 1'
#
loop_
_entity.id
_entity.type
_entity.pdbx_description
1 polymer ?
#
loop_
_entity_poly.entity_id
_entity_poly.type
_entity_poly.pdbx_seq_one_letter_code
_entity_poly.pdbx_strand_id
1 'polypeptide(L)'
;MAITHPHLTNIANSNSTPYSKPNYNDKANHPITLLPVTKADLPRIALLEHLAFEEDEFSDLAFGKERGSPEALKMRERQFEKFLDKAERGGEEEGGWYCKAVLGLESGGMEEIVGIAGWSLGGGEEMGKGEERGNGEEKGAMGSPTELKEGKMRIKTQEELEEIWGKGSNVQLCENVFVRGDEYMLGACRGEKWLKLNILVIHPSYQRRGIGTLLLEQGLKFADEKSLQVVLGASPWGIGLYRKYGFVDVHCMDIQLDRYEGGEGMGSTRHVIMRRPPRGGE
;
A
#
# COMPACT_ATOMS: atom_id res chain seq x y z
N MET A 1 2.90 2.16 0.73
CA MET A 1 4.19 1.46 0.53
C MET A 1 3.92 -0.02 0.42
N ALA A 2 4.65 -0.71 -0.42
CA ALA A 2 4.35 -2.07 -0.78
C ALA A 2 5.44 -3.00 -0.18
N ILE A 3 4.99 -4.00 0.58
CA ILE A 3 5.73 -5.00 1.38
C ILE A 3 6.10 -4.61 2.82
N THR A 4 5.76 -5.52 3.72
CA THR A 4 5.88 -5.47 5.18
C THR A 4 7.17 -6.09 5.70
N HIS A 5 7.51 -5.78 6.96
CA HIS A 5 8.57 -6.43 7.72
C HIS A 5 8.30 -7.94 7.86
N PRO A 6 9.32 -8.82 7.78
CA PRO A 6 9.15 -10.22 8.13
C PRO A 6 8.83 -10.32 9.63
N HIS A 7 7.77 -11.06 10.00
CA HIS A 7 7.52 -11.36 11.41
C HIS A 7 8.69 -12.22 11.93
N LEU A 8 9.40 -11.73 12.95
CA LEU A 8 10.41 -12.53 13.64
C LEU A 8 9.68 -13.65 14.36
N THR A 9 9.80 -14.89 13.85
CA THR A 9 9.43 -16.06 14.63
C THR A 9 10.52 -16.27 15.67
N ASN A 10 10.34 -15.65 16.84
CA ASN A 10 11.24 -15.84 17.97
C ASN A 10 11.06 -17.28 18.49
N ILE A 11 11.88 -18.21 18.01
CA ILE A 11 12.07 -19.52 18.64
C ILE A 11 12.96 -19.27 19.86
N ALA A 12 12.37 -18.76 20.94
CA ALA A 12 13.00 -18.67 22.24
C ALA A 12 12.05 -19.27 23.28
N ASN A 13 12.51 -20.35 23.92
CA ASN A 13 11.82 -21.07 24.98
C ASN A 13 11.50 -20.13 26.17
N SER A 14 10.22 -19.97 26.49
CA SER A 14 9.79 -19.60 27.84
C SER A 14 8.51 -20.34 28.22
N ASN A 15 8.62 -21.17 29.26
CA ASN A 15 7.53 -21.94 29.85
C ASN A 15 6.55 -21.03 30.60
N SER A 16 5.31 -20.92 30.11
CA SER A 16 4.15 -20.52 30.92
C SER A 16 2.83 -20.97 30.25
N THR A 17 2.20 -22.00 30.85
CA THR A 17 0.77 -22.45 30.83
C THR A 17 -0.07 -22.52 29.53
N PRO A 18 -0.99 -23.50 29.42
CA PRO A 18 -1.46 -24.00 28.14
C PRO A 18 -2.68 -23.24 27.63
N TYR A 19 -2.46 -22.17 26.86
CA TYR A 19 -3.34 -21.91 25.72
C TYR A 19 -2.84 -22.79 24.58
N SER A 20 -3.67 -23.75 24.16
CA SER A 20 -3.40 -24.63 23.04
C SER A 20 -3.06 -23.79 21.80
N LYS A 21 -1.77 -23.65 21.51
CA LYS A 21 -1.28 -23.07 20.26
C LYS A 21 -1.90 -23.89 19.13
N PRO A 22 -2.64 -23.30 18.17
CA PRO A 22 -3.13 -24.04 17.03
C PRO A 22 -1.94 -24.66 16.31
N ASN A 23 -2.07 -25.95 16.00
CA ASN A 23 -1.02 -26.72 15.36
C ASN A 23 -0.84 -26.19 13.93
N TYR A 24 0.17 -25.34 13.72
CA TYR A 24 0.40 -24.60 12.46
C TYR A 24 0.76 -25.49 11.25
N ASN A 25 0.94 -26.80 11.45
CA ASN A 25 1.35 -27.74 10.41
C ASN A 25 0.23 -28.15 9.43
N ASP A 26 -1.06 -27.95 9.75
CA ASP A 26 -2.16 -28.36 8.85
C ASP A 26 -2.46 -27.33 7.73
N LYS A 27 -1.96 -26.09 7.83
CA LYS A 27 -2.25 -25.04 6.84
C LYS A 27 -1.22 -24.95 5.68
N ALA A 28 -0.29 -25.90 5.57
CA ALA A 28 0.82 -25.81 4.60
C ALA A 28 0.47 -26.26 3.17
N ASN A 29 -0.62 -27.02 2.97
CA ASN A 29 -0.97 -27.63 1.68
C ASN A 29 -2.27 -27.11 1.05
N HIS A 30 -2.88 -26.07 1.63
CA HIS A 30 -4.13 -25.53 1.10
C HIS A 30 -3.86 -24.60 -0.10
N PRO A 31 -4.61 -24.72 -1.20
CA PRO A 31 -4.40 -23.90 -2.39
C PRO A 31 -4.69 -22.42 -2.08
N ILE A 32 -3.85 -21.55 -2.64
CA ILE A 32 -4.06 -20.10 -2.64
C ILE A 32 -4.75 -19.72 -3.95
N THR A 33 -5.90 -19.06 -3.84
CA THR A 33 -6.64 -18.52 -4.99
C THR A 33 -6.62 -17.00 -4.94
N LEU A 34 -6.44 -16.37 -6.11
CA LEU A 34 -6.56 -14.92 -6.26
C LEU A 34 -7.98 -14.56 -6.71
N LEU A 35 -8.63 -13.64 -6.00
CA LEU A 35 -9.99 -13.18 -6.29
C LEU A 35 -10.04 -11.64 -6.30
N PRO A 36 -11.01 -11.03 -7.02
CA PRO A 36 -11.33 -9.63 -6.83
C PRO A 36 -11.82 -9.36 -5.40
N VAL A 37 -11.52 -8.18 -4.88
CA VAL A 37 -12.07 -7.69 -3.61
C VAL A 37 -13.48 -7.13 -3.83
N THR A 38 -14.37 -7.41 -2.88
CA THR A 38 -15.72 -6.85 -2.78
C THR A 38 -15.86 -5.97 -1.54
N LYS A 39 -16.92 -5.15 -1.47
CA LYS A 39 -17.20 -4.33 -0.28
C LYS A 39 -17.35 -5.16 1.01
N ALA A 40 -17.81 -6.41 0.91
CA ALA A 40 -17.95 -7.32 2.06
C ALA A 40 -16.60 -7.78 2.64
N ASP A 41 -15.51 -7.68 1.88
CA ASP A 41 -14.18 -8.06 2.32
C ASP A 41 -13.46 -6.95 3.11
N LEU A 42 -13.90 -5.70 2.96
CA LEU A 42 -13.17 -4.52 3.44
C LEU A 42 -12.86 -4.52 4.94
N PRO A 43 -13.78 -4.94 5.84
CA PRO A 43 -13.44 -5.04 7.27
C PRO A 43 -12.28 -6.00 7.54
N ARG A 44 -12.22 -7.14 6.82
CA ARG A 44 -11.15 -8.13 6.98
C ARG A 44 -9.84 -7.64 6.37
N ILE A 45 -9.92 -6.87 5.29
CA ILE A 45 -8.75 -6.27 4.63
C ILE A 45 -8.12 -5.18 5.51
N ALA A 46 -8.94 -4.33 6.14
CA ALA A 46 -8.46 -3.34 7.09
C ALA A 46 -7.73 -4.00 8.27
N LEU A 47 -8.31 -5.07 8.82
CA LEU A 47 -7.66 -5.86 9.87
C LEU A 47 -6.36 -6.51 9.38
N LEU A 48 -6.37 -7.11 8.18
CA LEU A 48 -5.19 -7.73 7.58
C LEU A 48 -4.03 -6.76 7.40
N GLU A 49 -4.30 -5.55 6.91
CA GLU A 49 -3.27 -4.51 6.79
C GLU A 49 -2.73 -4.12 8.16
N HIS A 50 -3.59 -3.92 9.16
CA HIS A 50 -3.16 -3.64 10.52
C HIS A 50 -2.23 -4.74 11.06
N LEU A 51 -2.64 -6.00 10.98
CA LEU A 51 -1.86 -7.16 11.43
C LEU A 51 -0.52 -7.27 10.71
N ALA A 52 -0.48 -6.96 9.41
CA ALA A 52 0.75 -7.00 8.62
C ALA A 52 1.79 -5.96 9.06
N PHE A 53 1.35 -4.90 9.76
CA PHE A 53 2.20 -3.84 10.28
C PHE A 53 2.19 -3.75 11.80
N GLU A 54 1.51 -4.62 12.54
CA GLU A 54 1.26 -4.50 14.00
C GLU A 54 2.56 -4.30 14.80
N GLU A 55 3.63 -5.01 14.43
CA GLU A 55 4.95 -4.93 15.08
C GLU A 55 5.97 -4.05 14.31
N ASP A 56 5.51 -3.08 13.52
CA ASP A 56 6.36 -2.20 12.71
C ASP A 56 6.52 -0.81 13.36
N GLU A 57 7.70 -0.55 13.93
CA GLU A 57 7.98 0.72 14.63
C GLU A 57 7.80 1.95 13.72
N PHE A 58 8.12 1.82 12.43
CA PHE A 58 7.89 2.89 11.45
C PHE A 58 6.40 3.23 11.33
N SER A 59 5.54 2.21 11.21
CA SER A 59 4.09 2.38 11.12
C SER A 59 3.49 2.95 12.40
N ASP A 60 4.01 2.54 13.56
CA ASP A 60 3.61 3.10 14.86
C ASP A 60 3.97 4.59 14.98
N LEU A 61 5.15 4.99 14.51
CA LEU A 61 5.56 6.39 14.46
C LEU A 61 4.73 7.19 13.45
N ALA A 62 4.48 6.65 12.27
CA ALA A 62 3.78 7.35 11.19
C ALA A 62 2.27 7.50 11.46
N PHE A 63 1.61 6.43 11.89
CA PHE A 63 0.14 6.36 11.95
C PHE A 63 -0.42 6.29 13.37
N GLY A 64 0.45 6.23 14.38
CA GLY A 64 0.06 6.08 15.77
C GLY A 64 -0.26 4.64 16.16
N LYS A 65 -0.11 4.34 17.46
CA LYS A 65 -0.34 3.01 18.02
C LYS A 65 -1.82 2.62 18.11
N GLU A 66 -2.71 3.59 18.06
CA GLU A 66 -4.17 3.36 18.09
C GLU A 66 -4.74 2.89 16.75
N ARG A 67 -3.92 2.69 15.70
CA ARG A 67 -4.38 2.29 14.35
C ARG A 67 -5.09 0.93 14.28
N GLY A 68 -4.99 0.11 15.33
CA GLY A 68 -5.74 -1.14 15.50
C GLY A 68 -7.10 -0.98 16.19
N SER A 69 -7.48 0.23 16.63
CA SER A 69 -8.75 0.46 17.31
C SER A 69 -9.94 0.23 16.37
N PRO A 70 -11.14 -0.09 16.91
CA PRO A 70 -12.36 -0.21 16.10
C PRO A 70 -12.62 1.01 15.21
N GLU A 71 -12.38 2.22 15.72
CA GLU A 71 -12.56 3.49 15.02
C GLU A 71 -11.57 3.64 13.86
N ALA A 72 -10.29 3.33 14.10
CA ALA A 72 -9.24 3.40 13.09
C ALA A 72 -9.45 2.36 11.98
N LEU A 73 -9.82 1.12 12.35
CA LEU A 73 -10.15 0.08 11.37
C LEU A 73 -11.37 0.45 10.54
N LYS A 74 -12.41 1.06 11.15
CA LYS A 74 -13.60 1.53 10.42
C LYS A 74 -13.27 2.69 9.50
N MET A 75 -12.37 3.60 9.92
CA MET A 75 -11.86 4.65 9.05
C MET A 75 -11.12 4.05 7.84
N ARG A 76 -10.25 3.06 8.08
CA ARG A 76 -9.48 2.43 7.02
C ARG A 76 -10.36 1.65 6.03
N GLU A 77 -11.39 0.98 6.52
CA GLU A 77 -12.45 0.36 5.70
C GLU A 77 -13.08 1.39 4.74
N ARG A 78 -13.47 2.57 5.25
CA ARG A 78 -14.04 3.66 4.41
C ARG A 78 -13.06 4.15 3.36
N GLN A 79 -11.76 4.18 3.65
CA GLN A 79 -10.75 4.58 2.67
C GLN A 79 -10.61 3.55 1.54
N PHE A 80 -10.63 2.25 1.87
CA PHE A 80 -10.68 1.20 0.87
C PHE A 80 -11.96 1.26 0.03
N GLU A 81 -13.10 1.55 0.64
CA GLU A 81 -14.37 1.73 -0.07
C GLU A 81 -14.32 2.91 -1.05
N LYS A 82 -13.87 4.09 -0.58
CA LYS A 82 -13.70 5.28 -1.45
C LYS A 82 -12.81 4.99 -2.66
N PHE A 83 -11.78 4.17 -2.48
CA PHE A 83 -10.93 3.72 -3.58
C PHE A 83 -11.69 2.85 -4.57
N LEU A 84 -12.44 1.85 -4.10
CA LEU A 84 -13.24 0.98 -4.97
C LEU A 84 -14.29 1.77 -5.74
N ASP A 85 -15.00 2.69 -5.07
CA ASP A 85 -16.00 3.55 -5.73
C ASP A 85 -15.36 4.44 -6.80
N LYS A 86 -14.13 4.93 -6.57
CA LYS A 86 -13.40 5.70 -7.58
C LYS A 86 -12.95 4.82 -8.75
N ALA A 87 -12.44 3.63 -8.45
CA ALA A 87 -12.02 2.65 -9.44
C ALA A 87 -13.17 2.23 -10.38
N GLU A 88 -14.35 1.97 -9.83
CA GLU A 88 -15.56 1.62 -10.59
C GLU A 88 -15.98 2.76 -11.53
N ARG A 89 -15.80 4.02 -11.11
CA ARG A 89 -16.09 5.21 -11.95
C ARG A 89 -15.02 5.53 -12.98
N GLY A 90 -13.76 5.17 -12.73
CA GLY A 90 -12.59 5.57 -13.53
C GLY A 90 -12.40 4.79 -14.85
N GLY A 91 -13.12 3.68 -15.03
CA GLY A 91 -13.08 2.90 -16.27
C GLY A 91 -11.67 2.35 -16.61
N GLU A 92 -11.38 2.19 -17.91
CA GLU A 92 -10.13 1.60 -18.39
C GLU A 92 -8.92 2.56 -18.40
N GLU A 93 -9.11 3.86 -18.13
CA GLU A 93 -8.06 4.89 -18.28
C GLU A 93 -7.58 5.50 -16.96
N GLU A 94 -8.45 5.66 -15.96
CA GLU A 94 -8.11 6.18 -14.62
C GLU A 94 -8.66 5.28 -13.49
N GLY A 95 -8.68 3.97 -13.75
CA GLY A 95 -9.22 2.96 -12.84
C GLY A 95 -8.27 2.50 -11.73
N GLY A 96 -8.68 1.45 -11.04
CA GLY A 96 -7.88 0.74 -10.06
C GLY A 96 -8.58 -0.54 -9.61
N TRP A 97 -7.89 -1.39 -8.85
CA TRP A 97 -8.53 -2.57 -8.27
C TRP A 97 -7.77 -3.06 -7.04
N TYR A 98 -8.44 -3.89 -6.24
CA TYR A 98 -7.78 -4.74 -5.27
C TYR A 98 -7.94 -6.21 -5.66
N CYS A 99 -6.87 -6.96 -5.48
CA CYS A 99 -6.85 -8.42 -5.56
C CYS A 99 -6.56 -8.99 -4.17
N LYS A 100 -7.32 -10.01 -3.76
CA LYS A 100 -7.13 -10.74 -2.50
C LYS A 100 -6.60 -12.14 -2.78
N ALA A 101 -5.67 -12.59 -1.95
CA ALA A 101 -5.25 -13.97 -1.86
C ALA A 101 -6.06 -14.67 -0.77
N VAL A 102 -6.69 -15.78 -1.12
CA VAL A 102 -7.58 -16.56 -0.26
C VAL A 102 -7.02 -17.95 -0.09
N LEU A 103 -6.96 -18.41 1.17
CA LEU A 103 -6.66 -19.80 1.52
C LEU A 103 -7.97 -20.60 1.53
N GLY A 104 -8.08 -21.60 0.65
CA GLY A 104 -9.21 -22.53 0.70
C GLY A 104 -9.13 -23.40 1.94
N LEU A 105 -10.19 -23.48 2.75
CA LEU A 105 -10.30 -24.45 3.84
C LEU A 105 -11.06 -25.68 3.34
N GLU A 106 -10.63 -26.88 3.72
CA GLU A 106 -11.41 -28.09 3.41
C GLU A 106 -12.82 -27.99 4.05
N SER A 107 -13.84 -28.42 3.27
CA SER A 107 -15.25 -28.59 3.70
C SER A 107 -15.97 -27.31 4.16
N GLY A 108 -16.23 -26.37 3.24
CA GLY A 108 -17.30 -25.37 3.40
C GLY A 108 -17.09 -24.29 4.47
N GLY A 109 -15.88 -24.22 5.05
CA GLY A 109 -15.48 -23.13 5.95
C GLY A 109 -15.24 -21.81 5.21
N MET A 110 -15.41 -20.68 5.89
CA MET A 110 -15.14 -19.37 5.31
C MET A 110 -13.68 -19.26 4.84
N GLU A 111 -13.53 -19.00 3.55
CA GLU A 111 -12.33 -18.51 2.88
C GLU A 111 -11.58 -17.45 3.73
N GLU A 112 -10.33 -17.75 4.10
CA GLU A 112 -9.46 -16.86 4.88
C GLU A 112 -8.66 -15.96 3.93
N ILE A 113 -8.82 -14.63 4.04
CA ILE A 113 -8.04 -13.67 3.26
C ILE A 113 -6.66 -13.55 3.91
N VAL A 114 -5.63 -13.98 3.19
CA VAL A 114 -4.25 -14.07 3.69
C VAL A 114 -3.30 -13.08 3.03
N GLY A 115 -3.76 -12.32 2.05
CA GLY A 115 -2.98 -11.25 1.42
C GLY A 115 -3.82 -10.37 0.52
N ILE A 116 -3.35 -9.16 0.25
CA ILE A 116 -3.96 -8.26 -0.73
C ILE A 116 -2.91 -7.48 -1.53
N ALA A 117 -3.29 -7.09 -2.74
CA ALA A 117 -2.60 -6.08 -3.55
C ALA A 117 -3.59 -5.07 -4.08
N GLY A 118 -3.19 -3.80 -4.13
CA GLY A 118 -4.00 -2.70 -4.67
C GLY A 118 -3.27 -1.93 -5.74
N TRP A 119 -3.95 -1.66 -6.84
CA TRP A 119 -3.35 -1.11 -8.06
C TRP A 119 -4.13 0.10 -8.55
N SER A 120 -3.44 1.18 -8.89
CA SER A 120 -4.03 2.36 -9.54
C SER A 120 -3.46 2.56 -10.93
N LEU A 121 -4.32 2.90 -11.87
CA LEU A 121 -3.94 3.32 -13.21
C LEU A 121 -3.94 4.85 -13.30
N GLY A 122 -3.04 5.42 -14.08
CA GLY A 122 -3.10 6.84 -14.45
C GLY A 122 -2.08 7.22 -15.52
N GLY A 123 -2.11 8.49 -15.92
CA GLY A 123 -1.25 9.05 -16.97
C GLY A 123 -1.79 8.87 -18.38
N GLY A 124 -1.11 9.46 -19.36
CA GLY A 124 -1.54 9.49 -20.76
C GLY A 124 -2.20 10.82 -21.17
N GLU A 125 -1.42 11.89 -21.24
CA GLU A 125 -1.77 13.01 -22.12
C GLU A 125 -1.25 12.66 -23.52
N GLU A 126 -2.14 12.57 -24.51
CA GLU A 126 -1.70 12.66 -25.91
C GLU A 126 -1.05 14.04 -26.10
N MET A 127 0.29 14.08 -26.26
CA MET A 127 0.97 15.25 -26.82
C MET A 127 0.48 15.44 -28.26
N GLY A 128 -0.65 16.16 -28.42
CA GLY A 128 -1.30 16.18 -29.73
C GLY A 128 -2.57 17.01 -29.87
N LYS A 129 -2.64 18.22 -29.30
CA LYS A 129 -3.20 19.46 -29.89
C LYS A 129 -3.59 20.43 -28.80
N GLY A 130 -3.20 21.70 -29.00
CA GLY A 130 -3.56 22.80 -28.12
C GLY A 130 -5.07 22.95 -28.01
N GLU A 131 -5.58 22.62 -26.84
CA GLU A 131 -6.77 23.21 -26.28
C GLU A 131 -6.42 23.64 -24.87
N GLU A 132 -6.52 24.94 -24.61
CA GLU A 132 -6.55 25.51 -23.27
C GLU A 132 -7.72 24.87 -22.52
N ARG A 133 -7.46 23.77 -21.82
CA ARG A 133 -8.40 23.23 -20.85
C ARG A 133 -8.30 24.07 -19.59
N GLY A 134 -9.33 24.87 -19.39
CA GLY A 134 -9.50 25.78 -18.27
C GLY A 134 -9.32 25.11 -16.91
N ASN A 135 -8.79 25.90 -15.98
CA ASN A 135 -8.66 25.63 -14.54
C ASN A 135 -8.26 24.20 -14.21
N GLY A 136 -6.98 23.91 -14.41
CA GLY A 136 -6.29 22.93 -13.58
C GLY A 136 -6.46 23.34 -12.12
N GLU A 137 -7.41 22.70 -11.43
CA GLU A 137 -7.26 22.50 -10.01
C GLU A 137 -5.92 21.79 -9.83
N GLU A 138 -4.89 22.54 -9.40
CA GLU A 138 -3.71 21.96 -8.77
C GLU A 138 -4.24 21.11 -7.62
N LYS A 139 -4.44 19.81 -7.88
CA LYS A 139 -4.82 18.80 -6.90
C LYS A 139 -3.66 18.72 -5.92
N GLY A 140 -3.67 19.58 -4.90
CA GLY A 140 -2.83 19.38 -3.72
C GLY A 140 -3.00 17.93 -3.28
N ALA A 141 -1.89 17.21 -3.10
CA ALA A 141 -1.94 15.82 -2.70
C ALA A 141 -2.84 15.72 -1.45
N MET A 142 -3.87 14.86 -1.49
CA MET A 142 -4.94 14.82 -0.49
C MET A 142 -4.40 14.79 0.95
N GLY A 143 -3.21 14.21 1.17
CA GLY A 143 -2.56 14.14 2.47
C GLY A 143 -1.57 15.25 2.85
N SER A 144 -1.41 16.31 2.04
CA SER A 144 -0.60 17.48 2.42
C SER A 144 -1.29 18.30 3.54
N PRO A 145 -0.55 18.92 4.47
CA PRO A 145 -1.09 19.85 5.47
C PRO A 145 -1.74 21.10 4.86
N THR A 146 -1.40 21.43 3.63
CA THR A 146 -2.00 22.54 2.90
C THR A 146 -2.84 22.04 1.73
N GLU A 147 -3.78 22.87 1.30
CA GLU A 147 -4.54 22.66 0.07
C GLU A 147 -4.79 24.00 -0.60
N LEU A 148 -5.04 23.95 -1.91
CA LEU A 148 -5.54 25.08 -2.66
C LEU A 148 -7.06 25.01 -2.67
N LYS A 149 -7.70 26.04 -2.11
CA LYS A 149 -9.15 26.18 -2.10
C LYS A 149 -9.50 27.57 -2.61
N GLU A 150 -10.27 27.63 -3.69
CA GLU A 150 -10.66 28.89 -4.36
C GLU A 150 -9.44 29.77 -4.73
N GLY A 151 -8.37 29.14 -5.21
CA GLY A 151 -7.14 29.82 -5.61
C GLY A 151 -6.30 30.38 -4.44
N LYS A 152 -6.63 30.04 -3.20
CA LYS A 152 -5.87 30.43 -2.01
C LYS A 152 -5.34 29.20 -1.27
N MET A 153 -4.12 29.33 -0.75
CA MET A 153 -3.53 28.30 0.12
C MET A 153 -4.24 28.32 1.48
N ARG A 154 -4.77 27.18 1.88
CA ARG A 154 -5.43 26.93 3.17
C ARG A 154 -4.66 25.85 3.93
N ILE A 155 -4.53 26.02 5.24
CA ILE A 155 -4.01 24.98 6.15
C ILE A 155 -5.20 24.12 6.61
N LYS A 156 -5.07 22.80 6.49
CA LYS A 156 -6.08 21.84 6.98
C LYS A 156 -6.15 21.86 8.50
N THR A 157 -7.34 21.63 9.06
CA THR A 157 -7.49 21.48 10.51
C THR A 157 -6.94 20.13 10.97
N GLN A 158 -6.77 19.97 12.28
CA GLN A 158 -6.35 18.70 12.86
C GLN A 158 -7.32 17.57 12.53
N GLU A 159 -8.62 17.84 12.62
CA GLU A 159 -9.67 16.85 12.32
C GLU A 159 -9.62 16.41 10.86
N GLU A 160 -9.38 17.33 9.92
CA GLU A 160 -9.23 17.01 8.50
C GLU A 160 -8.00 16.11 8.25
N LEU A 161 -6.90 16.35 8.95
CA LEU A 161 -5.69 15.52 8.85
C LEU A 161 -5.89 14.15 9.51
N GLU A 162 -6.62 14.08 10.61
CA GLU A 162 -6.98 12.82 11.26
C GLU A 162 -7.92 11.97 10.40
N GLU A 163 -8.80 12.57 9.61
CA GLU A 163 -9.62 11.84 8.62
C GLU A 163 -8.82 11.28 7.44
N ILE A 164 -7.64 11.83 7.18
CA ILE A 164 -6.73 11.38 6.12
C ILE A 164 -5.77 10.31 6.66
N TRP A 165 -5.03 10.63 7.72
CA TRP A 165 -3.89 9.84 8.20
C TRP A 165 -4.20 8.97 9.41
N GLY A 166 -5.31 9.24 10.10
CA GLY A 166 -5.69 8.59 11.34
C GLY A 166 -5.30 9.43 12.55
N LYS A 167 -6.04 9.21 13.63
CA LYS A 167 -5.78 9.84 14.92
C LYS A 167 -4.40 9.46 15.45
N GLY A 168 -3.63 10.45 15.90
CA GLY A 168 -2.28 10.24 16.44
C GLY A 168 -1.21 10.00 15.37
N SER A 169 -1.50 10.28 14.10
CA SER A 169 -0.52 10.20 13.03
C SER A 169 0.52 11.33 13.13
N ASN A 170 1.77 11.00 12.81
CA ASN A 170 2.81 11.99 12.60
C ASN A 170 2.65 12.57 11.18
N VAL A 171 1.90 13.66 11.07
CA VAL A 171 1.52 14.26 9.78
C VAL A 171 2.74 14.63 8.94
N GLN A 172 3.81 15.14 9.56
CA GLN A 172 5.03 15.53 8.86
C GLN A 172 5.75 14.30 8.29
N LEU A 173 5.83 13.20 9.04
CA LEU A 173 6.37 11.94 8.54
C LEU A 173 5.52 11.39 7.40
N CYS A 174 4.18 11.40 7.55
CA CYS A 174 3.27 10.95 6.52
C CYS A 174 3.39 11.77 5.23
N GLU A 175 3.49 13.09 5.33
CA GLU A 175 3.72 13.97 4.19
C GLU A 175 5.06 13.64 3.49
N ASN A 176 6.15 13.59 4.26
CA ASN A 176 7.48 13.36 3.72
C ASN A 176 7.65 12.00 3.05
N VAL A 177 6.87 10.99 3.45
CA VAL A 177 7.00 9.63 2.93
C VAL A 177 5.96 9.33 1.85
N PHE A 178 4.69 9.63 2.09
CA PHE A 178 3.61 9.21 1.20
C PHE A 178 3.26 10.29 0.17
N VAL A 179 3.18 11.56 0.57
CA VAL A 179 2.89 12.65 -0.38
C VAL A 179 4.08 12.87 -1.30
N ARG A 180 5.27 13.08 -0.73
CA ARG A 180 6.50 13.25 -1.55
C ARG A 180 6.87 11.98 -2.31
N GLY A 181 6.64 10.80 -1.71
CA GLY A 181 6.83 9.53 -2.40
C GLY A 181 6.00 9.42 -3.68
N ASP A 182 4.73 9.83 -3.61
CA ASP A 182 3.84 9.87 -4.77
C ASP A 182 4.31 10.89 -5.82
N GLU A 183 4.77 12.08 -5.42
CA GLU A 183 5.36 13.06 -6.34
C GLU A 183 6.56 12.48 -7.11
N TYR A 184 7.47 11.80 -6.41
CA TYR A 184 8.62 11.15 -7.04
C TYR A 184 8.21 10.00 -7.97
N MET A 185 7.19 9.22 -7.61
CA MET A 185 6.63 8.19 -8.50
C MET A 185 6.11 8.80 -9.79
N LEU A 186 5.26 9.84 -9.69
CA LEU A 186 4.67 10.51 -10.84
C LEU A 186 5.74 11.17 -11.73
N GLY A 187 6.72 11.83 -11.12
CA GLY A 187 7.86 12.40 -11.85
C GLY A 187 8.66 11.33 -12.60
N ALA A 188 8.84 10.15 -12.01
CA ALA A 188 9.54 9.03 -12.65
C ALA A 188 8.78 8.43 -13.85
N CYS A 189 7.46 8.63 -13.90
CA CYS A 189 6.61 8.20 -15.02
C CYS A 189 6.75 9.09 -16.26
N ARG A 190 7.23 10.33 -16.13
CA ARG A 190 7.47 11.27 -17.23
C ARG A 190 6.24 11.53 -18.13
N GLY A 191 5.04 11.56 -17.54
CA GLY A 191 3.78 11.82 -18.26
C GLY A 191 3.19 10.62 -19.01
N GLU A 192 3.95 9.54 -19.15
CA GLU A 192 3.51 8.30 -19.81
C GLU A 192 2.52 7.51 -18.93
N LYS A 193 1.69 6.65 -19.55
CA LYS A 193 0.75 5.79 -18.82
C LYS A 193 1.49 4.88 -17.82
N TRP A 194 0.94 4.73 -16.62
CA TRP A 194 1.57 4.00 -15.53
C TRP A 194 0.56 3.20 -14.70
N LEU A 195 1.06 2.13 -14.08
CA LEU A 195 0.39 1.37 -13.04
C LEU A 195 1.12 1.56 -11.71
N LYS A 196 0.42 1.94 -10.65
CA LYS A 196 0.98 2.12 -9.32
C LYS A 196 0.57 0.98 -8.40
N LEU A 197 1.52 0.34 -7.74
CA LEU A 197 1.24 -0.57 -6.62
C LEU A 197 1.06 0.25 -5.34
N ASN A 198 -0.19 0.38 -4.89
CA ASN A 198 -0.56 1.16 -3.70
C ASN A 198 -0.21 0.41 -2.41
N ILE A 199 -0.56 -0.88 -2.39
CA ILE A 199 -0.44 -1.76 -1.23
C ILE A 199 -0.13 -3.18 -1.70
N LEU A 200 0.73 -3.86 -0.95
CA LEU A 200 0.97 -5.30 -1.06
C LEU A 200 1.28 -5.81 0.34
N VAL A 201 0.31 -6.48 0.97
CA VAL A 201 0.44 -6.99 2.34
C VAL A 201 0.05 -8.45 2.41
N ILE A 202 0.80 -9.22 3.19
CA ILE A 202 0.56 -10.63 3.46
C ILE A 202 0.40 -10.80 4.97
N HIS A 203 -0.61 -11.56 5.37
CA HIS A 203 -0.83 -11.90 6.76
C HIS A 203 0.46 -12.49 7.35
N PRO A 204 0.92 -12.03 8.53
CA PRO A 204 2.24 -12.42 9.04
C PRO A 204 2.49 -13.93 9.09
N SER A 205 1.51 -14.71 9.57
CA SER A 205 1.57 -16.19 9.62
C SER A 205 1.65 -16.91 8.27
N TYR A 206 1.43 -16.21 7.16
CA TYR A 206 1.42 -16.75 5.79
C TYR A 206 2.50 -16.15 4.89
N GLN A 207 3.39 -15.32 5.44
CA GLN A 207 4.54 -14.80 4.73
C GLN A 207 5.49 -15.93 4.29
N ARG A 208 6.37 -15.63 3.32
CA ARG A 208 7.39 -16.55 2.78
C ARG A 208 6.85 -17.82 2.10
N ARG A 209 5.57 -17.83 1.73
CA ARG A 209 4.91 -18.92 0.97
C ARG A 209 4.63 -18.58 -0.51
N GLY A 210 5.29 -17.57 -1.07
CA GLY A 210 5.07 -17.14 -2.46
C GLY A 210 3.83 -16.28 -2.70
N ILE A 211 2.97 -16.05 -1.69
CA ILE A 211 1.71 -15.27 -1.86
C ILE A 211 1.96 -13.85 -2.37
N GLY A 212 2.98 -13.15 -1.84
CA GLY A 212 3.33 -11.81 -2.31
C GLY A 212 3.84 -11.79 -3.75
N THR A 213 4.45 -12.89 -4.21
CA THR A 213 4.82 -13.08 -5.61
C THR A 213 3.57 -13.25 -6.48
N LEU A 214 2.65 -14.13 -6.11
CA LEU A 214 1.41 -14.37 -6.86
C LEU A 214 0.59 -13.07 -7.05
N LEU A 215 0.42 -12.30 -5.97
CA LEU A 215 -0.29 -11.03 -6.01
C LEU A 215 0.42 -9.96 -6.87
N LEU A 216 1.76 -9.92 -6.83
CA LEU A 216 2.54 -9.01 -7.65
C LEU A 216 2.44 -9.37 -9.14
N GLU A 217 2.59 -10.65 -9.47
CA GLU A 217 2.53 -11.16 -10.85
C GLU A 217 1.18 -10.88 -11.51
N GLN A 218 0.07 -10.95 -10.77
CA GLN A 218 -1.26 -10.64 -11.29
C GLN A 218 -1.34 -9.21 -11.88
N GLY A 219 -0.82 -8.21 -11.16
CA GLY A 219 -0.81 -6.83 -11.64
C GLY A 219 0.28 -6.55 -12.68
N LEU A 220 1.43 -7.22 -12.59
CA LEU A 220 2.47 -7.11 -13.62
C LEU A 220 2.02 -7.69 -14.96
N LYS A 221 1.23 -8.77 -14.95
CA LYS A 221 0.63 -9.33 -16.17
C LYS A 221 -0.25 -8.30 -16.87
N PHE A 222 -1.12 -7.61 -16.11
CA PHE A 222 -1.92 -6.51 -16.64
C PHE A 222 -1.06 -5.37 -17.19
N ALA A 223 0.00 -4.98 -16.47
CA ALA A 223 0.91 -3.94 -16.94
C ALA A 223 1.62 -4.32 -18.24
N ASP A 224 2.07 -5.58 -18.37
CA ASP A 224 2.73 -6.08 -19.58
C ASP A 224 1.74 -6.12 -20.77
N GLU A 225 0.52 -6.62 -20.58
CA GLU A 225 -0.54 -6.65 -21.61
C GLU A 225 -0.90 -5.25 -22.12
N LYS A 226 -0.82 -4.24 -21.26
CA LYS A 226 -1.16 -2.84 -21.57
C LYS A 226 0.08 -1.98 -21.89
N SER A 227 1.28 -2.57 -21.94
CA SER A 227 2.55 -1.86 -22.15
C SER A 227 2.73 -0.67 -21.18
N LEU A 228 2.36 -0.87 -19.91
CA LEU A 228 2.46 0.13 -18.85
C LEU A 228 3.79 0.00 -18.11
N GLN A 229 4.37 1.14 -17.73
CA GLN A 229 5.38 1.16 -16.68
C GLN A 229 4.71 0.93 -15.32
N VAL A 230 5.46 0.40 -14.35
CA VAL A 230 4.95 0.17 -13.00
C VAL A 230 5.78 0.95 -11.99
N VAL A 231 5.12 1.67 -11.08
CA VAL A 231 5.77 2.43 -10.00
C VAL A 231 5.30 2.00 -8.62
N LEU A 232 6.19 2.07 -7.64
CA LEU A 232 5.89 1.75 -6.25
C LEU A 232 6.89 2.40 -5.28
N GLY A 233 6.48 2.52 -4.02
CA GLY A 233 7.37 2.83 -2.91
C GLY A 233 7.67 1.56 -2.12
N ALA A 234 8.93 1.13 -2.12
CA ALA A 234 9.42 -0.07 -1.45
C ALA A 234 9.93 0.25 -0.04
N SER A 235 9.52 -0.57 0.93
CA SER A 235 10.19 -0.67 2.23
C SER A 235 11.55 -1.37 2.09
N PRO A 236 12.46 -1.26 3.09
CA PRO A 236 13.72 -2.02 3.09
C PRO A 236 13.53 -3.52 2.78
N TRP A 237 12.43 -4.09 3.29
CA TRP A 237 12.08 -5.51 3.14
C TRP A 237 11.56 -5.87 1.76
N GLY A 238 10.95 -4.92 1.06
CA GLY A 238 10.37 -5.11 -0.27
C GLY A 238 11.34 -5.01 -1.44
N ILE A 239 12.40 -4.21 -1.31
CA ILE A 239 13.34 -3.90 -2.40
C ILE A 239 13.85 -5.16 -3.10
N GLY A 240 14.24 -6.18 -2.32
CA GLY A 240 14.76 -7.43 -2.86
C GLY A 240 13.75 -8.22 -3.69
N LEU A 241 12.46 -8.17 -3.36
CA LEU A 241 11.42 -8.78 -4.18
C LEU A 241 11.28 -8.02 -5.50
N TYR A 242 11.14 -6.70 -5.44
CA TYR A 242 10.87 -5.89 -6.63
C TYR A 242 12.00 -5.91 -7.65
N ARG A 243 13.27 -5.88 -7.22
CA ARG A 243 14.41 -5.99 -8.15
C ARG A 243 14.38 -7.29 -8.96
N LYS A 244 13.91 -8.40 -8.40
CA LYS A 244 13.75 -9.68 -9.14
C LYS A 244 12.73 -9.59 -10.28
N TYR A 245 11.77 -8.66 -10.19
CA TYR A 245 10.76 -8.42 -11.22
C TYR A 245 11.14 -7.31 -12.21
N GLY A 246 12.40 -6.85 -12.19
CA GLY A 246 12.91 -5.85 -13.12
C GLY A 246 12.60 -4.41 -12.73
N PHE A 247 12.22 -4.17 -11.47
CA PHE A 247 12.15 -2.82 -10.94
C PHE A 247 13.56 -2.28 -10.70
N VAL A 248 13.76 -1.02 -11.06
CA VAL A 248 14.98 -0.24 -10.79
C VAL A 248 14.68 0.89 -9.81
N ASP A 249 15.65 1.20 -8.97
CA ASP A 249 15.60 2.31 -8.03
C ASP A 249 15.60 3.64 -8.81
N VAL A 250 14.61 4.51 -8.57
CA VAL A 250 14.53 5.83 -9.21
C VAL A 250 14.71 6.98 -8.22
N HIS A 251 14.40 6.76 -6.94
CA HIS A 251 14.64 7.73 -5.87
C HIS A 251 14.82 7.04 -4.52
N CYS A 252 15.84 7.43 -3.75
CA CYS A 252 16.07 6.92 -2.40
C CYS A 252 15.58 7.95 -1.37
N MET A 253 14.73 7.51 -0.45
CA MET A 253 14.22 8.32 0.67
C MET A 253 14.91 7.87 1.95
N ASP A 254 15.95 8.61 2.35
CA ASP A 254 16.65 8.42 3.61
C ASP A 254 15.94 9.21 4.72
N ILE A 255 15.15 8.50 5.52
CA ILE A 255 14.27 9.08 6.53
C ILE A 255 14.99 9.01 7.88
N GLN A 256 15.33 10.17 8.43
CA GLN A 256 15.89 10.31 9.78
C GLN A 256 14.73 10.31 10.78
N LEU A 257 14.43 9.13 11.35
CA LEU A 257 13.27 8.90 12.21
C LEU A 257 13.38 9.69 13.52
N ASP A 258 14.60 9.86 14.01
CA ASP A 258 14.95 10.68 15.18
C ASP A 258 14.55 12.16 15.09
N ARG A 259 14.25 12.67 13.89
CA ARG A 259 13.83 14.06 13.67
C ARG A 259 12.32 14.28 13.78
N TYR A 260 11.55 13.21 13.91
CA TYR A 260 10.10 13.27 14.01
C TYR A 260 9.66 13.11 15.46
N GLU A 261 8.60 13.81 15.85
CA GLU A 261 8.00 13.68 17.18
C GLU A 261 7.67 12.22 17.50
N GLY A 262 8.21 11.70 18.61
CA GLY A 262 8.05 10.32 19.05
C GLY A 262 9.06 9.34 18.44
N GLY A 263 9.99 9.82 17.60
CA GLY A 263 10.99 9.02 16.89
C GLY A 263 12.37 8.95 17.57
N GLU A 264 12.52 9.54 18.75
CA GLU A 264 13.81 9.67 19.44
C GLU A 264 14.47 8.29 19.66
N GLY A 265 15.69 8.13 19.13
CA GLY A 265 16.47 6.89 19.25
C GLY A 265 16.15 5.81 18.21
N MET A 266 15.18 6.03 17.31
CA MET A 266 14.82 5.09 16.24
C MET A 266 15.79 5.09 15.05
N GLY A 267 16.71 6.06 14.99
CA GLY A 267 17.73 6.15 13.96
C GLY A 267 17.16 6.55 12.60
N SER A 268 17.45 5.78 11.56
CA SER A 268 17.02 6.09 10.18
C SER A 268 16.60 4.84 9.41
N THR A 269 15.68 5.02 8.47
CA THR A 269 15.26 3.97 7.52
C THR A 269 15.40 4.46 6.08
N ARG A 270 15.69 3.53 5.15
CA ARG A 270 15.78 3.81 3.72
C ARG A 270 14.64 3.16 2.98
N HIS A 271 13.79 3.99 2.39
CA HIS A 271 12.75 3.57 1.47
C HIS A 271 13.13 3.96 0.05
N VAL A 272 12.63 3.22 -0.94
CA VAL A 272 13.04 3.44 -2.33
C VAL A 272 11.81 3.53 -3.22
N ILE A 273 11.71 4.61 -3.98
CA ILE A 273 10.79 4.69 -5.10
C ILE A 273 11.42 3.88 -6.23
N MET A 274 10.66 2.91 -6.74
CA MET A 274 11.11 2.00 -7.77
C MET A 274 10.19 2.07 -8.98
N ARG A 275 10.78 1.88 -10.16
CA ARG A 275 10.06 1.82 -11.44
C ARG A 275 10.45 0.57 -12.19
N ARG A 276 9.47 -0.15 -12.73
CA ARG A 276 9.67 -1.17 -13.75
C ARG A 276 9.29 -0.56 -15.11
N PRO A 277 10.21 -0.52 -16.09
CA PRO A 277 9.87 -0.03 -17.42
C PRO A 277 8.78 -0.90 -18.07
N PRO A 278 8.04 -0.37 -19.05
CA PRO A 278 7.13 -1.18 -19.86
C PRO A 278 7.91 -2.33 -20.51
N ARG A 279 7.33 -3.52 -20.52
CA ARG A 279 7.78 -4.56 -21.45
C ARG A 279 7.01 -4.36 -22.74
N GLY A 280 7.72 -4.09 -23.83
CA GLY A 280 7.09 -4.06 -25.15
C GLY A 280 6.49 -5.44 -25.44
N GLY A 281 5.24 -5.47 -25.89
CA GLY A 281 4.76 -6.63 -26.63
C GLY A 281 5.62 -6.78 -27.89
N GLU A 282 6.16 -7.97 -28.12
CA GLU A 282 6.74 -8.35 -29.41
C GLU A 282 5.73 -8.17 -30.55
#